data_AF-A0A8T3S2Z8-F1
#
_entry.id   AF-A0A8T3S2Z8-F1
#
_cell.length_a   1.000
_cell.length_b   1.000
_cell.length_c   1.000
_cell.angle_alpha   90.00
_cell.angle_beta   90.00
_cell.angle_gamma   90.00
#
_symmetry.space_group_name_H-M   'P 1'
#
loop_
_entity.id
_entity.type
_entity.pdbx_description
1 polymer ?
#
loop_
_entity_poly.entity_id
_entity_poly.type
_entity_poly.pdbx_seq_one_letter_code
_entity_poly.pdbx_strand_id
1 'polypeptide(L)'
;MQPADSPVTPQVASAVEAMQAAFRDVHGRRLHGFALILTLGDRPLAARLADRALTTATRRVHELRHPERAAGWLRAQVLRHAPRVKRATRPGPAAIRALGELGADASVVTALRVLSTRERAALIATDIERLDQRDVGTIIGADGAGLERVIRQARSRYAYAFAAIADHEPTINGPLTGKIQVAADRALR
;
A
#
# COMPACT_ATOMS: atom_id res chain seq x y z
N MET A 1 -28.24 28.71 -28.31
CA MET A 1 -27.91 29.13 -26.93
C MET A 1 -26.75 28.25 -26.46
N GLN A 2 -25.51 28.65 -26.75
CA GLN A 2 -24.31 27.94 -26.29
C GLN A 2 -23.88 28.54 -24.95
N PRO A 3 -23.59 27.75 -23.90
CA PRO A 3 -23.00 28.28 -22.69
C PRO A 3 -21.56 28.71 -23.01
N ALA A 4 -21.26 29.97 -22.74
CA ALA A 4 -19.91 30.51 -22.84
C ALA A 4 -19.03 29.88 -21.76
N ASP A 5 -18.03 29.10 -22.18
CA ASP A 5 -16.92 28.69 -21.33
C ASP A 5 -16.22 29.95 -20.83
N SER A 6 -16.51 30.33 -19.58
CA SER A 6 -15.86 31.46 -18.94
C SER A 6 -14.41 31.07 -18.63
N PRO A 7 -13.40 31.83 -19.08
CA PRO A 7 -12.01 31.49 -18.85
C PRO A 7 -11.71 31.47 -17.35
N VAL A 8 -11.11 30.37 -16.88
CA VAL A 8 -10.63 30.25 -15.51
C VAL A 8 -9.60 31.37 -15.27
N THR A 9 -9.85 32.23 -14.29
CA THR A 9 -8.93 33.31 -13.93
C THR A 9 -7.58 32.75 -13.48
N PRO A 10 -6.44 33.38 -13.86
CA PRO A 10 -5.09 32.85 -13.60
C PRO A 10 -4.78 32.63 -12.10
N GLN A 11 -5.47 33.34 -11.20
CA GLN A 11 -5.35 33.17 -9.75
C GLN A 11 -5.99 31.87 -9.21
N VAL A 12 -7.02 31.34 -9.88
CA VAL A 12 -7.65 30.07 -9.50
C VAL A 12 -6.79 28.89 -9.97
N ALA A 13 -6.19 28.99 -11.16
CA ALA A 13 -5.26 28.01 -11.69
C ALA A 13 -4.05 27.79 -10.75
N SER A 14 -3.43 28.87 -10.27
CA SER A 14 -2.28 28.77 -9.35
C SER A 14 -2.64 28.16 -8.00
N ALA A 15 -3.82 28.45 -7.45
CA ALA A 15 -4.30 27.85 -6.21
C ALA A 15 -4.55 26.34 -6.35
N VAL A 16 -5.10 25.91 -7.50
CA VAL A 16 -5.31 24.49 -7.80
C VAL A 16 -3.97 23.76 -7.93
N GLU A 17 -2.99 24.32 -8.63
CA GLU A 17 -1.65 23.75 -8.76
C GLU A 17 -0.95 23.60 -7.40
N ALA A 18 -1.01 24.61 -6.55
CA ALA A 18 -0.45 24.57 -5.20
C ALA A 18 -1.10 23.47 -4.34
N MET A 19 -2.43 23.34 -4.40
CA MET A 19 -3.16 22.29 -3.70
C MET A 19 -2.78 20.88 -4.20
N GLN A 20 -2.61 20.71 -5.51
CA GLN A 20 -2.18 19.45 -6.10
C GLN A 20 -0.74 19.07 -5.69
N ALA A 21 0.16 20.04 -5.64
CA ALA A 21 1.53 19.84 -5.17
C ALA A 21 1.55 19.42 -3.69
N ALA A 22 0.80 20.11 -2.83
CA ALA A 22 0.66 19.76 -1.42
C ALA A 22 0.07 18.34 -1.23
N PHE A 23 -0.95 17.98 -1.99
CA PHE A 23 -1.53 16.63 -1.95
C PHE A 23 -0.51 15.55 -2.32
N ARG A 24 0.29 15.77 -3.38
CA ARG A 24 1.35 14.84 -3.78
C ARG A 24 2.44 14.72 -2.73
N ASP A 25 2.84 15.82 -2.09
CA ASP A 25 3.85 15.81 -1.04
C ASP A 25 3.39 14.99 0.18
N VAL A 26 2.16 15.22 0.62
CA VAL A 26 1.56 14.52 1.77
C VAL A 26 1.39 13.01 1.53
N HIS A 27 0.91 12.62 0.35
CA HIS A 27 0.52 11.23 0.09
C HIS A 27 1.57 10.42 -0.70
N GLY A 28 2.43 11.06 -1.47
CA GLY A 28 3.26 10.41 -2.48
C GLY A 28 4.24 9.39 -1.90
N ARG A 29 4.99 9.78 -0.85
CA ARG A 29 5.99 8.89 -0.23
C ARG A 29 5.33 7.65 0.39
N ARG A 30 4.24 7.84 1.14
CA ARG A 30 3.52 6.72 1.80
C ARG A 30 2.86 5.81 0.77
N LEU A 31 2.25 6.37 -0.26
CA LEU A 31 1.62 5.59 -1.34
C LEU A 31 2.64 4.80 -2.15
N HIS A 32 3.82 5.38 -2.41
CA HIS A 32 4.92 4.67 -3.06
C HIS A 32 5.42 3.51 -2.20
N GLY A 33 5.61 3.72 -0.88
CA GLY A 33 5.97 2.65 0.05
C GLY A 33 4.95 1.51 0.07
N PHE A 34 3.65 1.84 0.15
CA PHE A 34 2.56 0.87 0.02
C PHE A 34 2.66 0.07 -1.28
N ALA A 35 2.81 0.77 -2.42
CA ALA A 35 2.93 0.13 -3.73
C ALA A 35 4.17 -0.77 -3.83
N LEU A 36 5.29 -0.35 -3.24
CA LEU A 36 6.55 -1.11 -3.27
C LEU A 36 6.44 -2.42 -2.51
N ILE A 37 5.82 -2.42 -1.32
CA ILE A 37 5.58 -3.66 -0.56
C ILE A 37 4.56 -4.53 -1.29
N LEU A 38 3.51 -3.94 -1.84
CA LEU A 38 2.47 -4.65 -2.60
C LEU A 38 3.04 -5.39 -3.82
N THR A 39 3.98 -4.76 -4.54
CA THR A 39 4.67 -5.28 -5.72
C THR A 39 5.94 -6.05 -5.41
N LEU A 40 6.22 -6.32 -4.13
CA LEU A 40 7.39 -7.07 -3.69
C LEU A 40 8.72 -6.46 -4.16
N GLY A 41 8.82 -5.13 -4.15
CA GLY A 41 10.06 -4.40 -4.43
C GLY A 41 10.25 -4.00 -5.89
N ASP A 42 9.30 -4.30 -6.79
CA ASP A 42 9.35 -3.82 -8.17
C ASP A 42 9.13 -2.29 -8.20
N ARG A 43 10.24 -1.55 -8.21
CA ARG A 43 10.27 -0.07 -8.20
C ARG A 43 9.57 0.54 -9.42
N PRO A 44 9.88 0.16 -10.68
CA PRO A 44 9.18 0.71 -11.84
C PRO A 44 7.67 0.50 -11.78
N LEU A 45 7.22 -0.69 -11.37
CA LEU A 45 5.79 -0.97 -11.23
C LEU A 45 5.18 -0.16 -10.08
N ALA A 46 5.81 -0.11 -8.91
CA ALA A 46 5.34 0.65 -7.76
C ALA A 46 5.21 2.14 -8.07
N ALA A 47 6.20 2.74 -8.73
CA ALA A 47 6.18 4.13 -9.17
C ALA A 47 5.02 4.41 -10.12
N ARG A 48 4.82 3.55 -11.15
CA ARG A 48 3.70 3.69 -12.10
C ARG A 48 2.33 3.58 -11.41
N LEU A 49 2.17 2.65 -10.47
CA LEU A 49 0.91 2.48 -9.74
C LEU A 49 0.60 3.69 -8.85
N ALA A 50 1.59 4.16 -8.09
CA ALA A 50 1.45 5.32 -7.22
C ALA A 50 1.16 6.60 -8.02
N ASP A 51 1.91 6.85 -9.11
CA ASP A 51 1.71 8.00 -9.98
C ASP A 51 0.33 7.99 -10.64
N ARG A 52 -0.11 6.83 -11.15
CA ARG A 52 -1.46 6.67 -11.70
C ARG A 52 -2.53 7.01 -10.66
N ALA A 53 -2.40 6.51 -9.43
CA ALA A 53 -3.36 6.79 -8.36
C ALA A 53 -3.39 8.27 -7.98
N LEU A 54 -2.23 8.92 -7.85
CA LEU A 54 -2.12 10.35 -7.57
C LEU A 54 -2.71 11.19 -8.70
N THR A 55 -2.34 10.92 -9.96
CA THR A 55 -2.88 11.61 -11.13
C THR A 55 -4.41 11.47 -11.22
N THR A 56 -4.94 10.29 -10.87
CA THR A 56 -6.40 10.08 -10.84
C THR A 56 -7.06 10.88 -9.71
N ALA A 57 -6.45 10.93 -8.51
CA ALA A 57 -6.95 11.74 -7.39
C ALA A 57 -6.93 13.23 -7.71
N THR A 58 -5.83 13.72 -8.30
CA THR A 58 -5.63 15.12 -8.67
C THR A 58 -6.73 15.63 -9.60
N ARG A 59 -7.18 14.82 -10.57
CA ARG A 59 -8.31 15.15 -11.46
C ARG A 59 -9.66 15.28 -10.74
N ARG A 60 -9.79 14.72 -9.54
CA ARG A 60 -11.01 14.71 -8.72
C ARG A 60 -10.82 15.40 -7.37
N VAL A 61 -9.76 16.19 -7.22
CA VAL A 61 -9.39 16.73 -5.91
C VAL A 61 -10.49 17.64 -5.33
N HIS A 62 -11.27 18.28 -6.20
CA HIS A 62 -12.44 19.10 -5.85
C HIS A 62 -13.61 18.29 -5.26
N GLU A 63 -13.69 17.00 -5.59
CA GLU A 63 -14.69 16.05 -5.07
C GLU A 63 -14.20 15.39 -3.76
N LEU A 64 -12.88 15.38 -3.52
CA LEU A 64 -12.24 14.85 -2.33
C LEU A 64 -12.29 15.88 -1.19
N ARG A 65 -13.50 16.23 -0.72
CA ARG A 65 -13.71 17.13 0.44
C ARG A 65 -13.13 16.62 1.77
N HIS A 66 -12.66 15.37 1.80
CA HIS A 66 -12.13 14.70 2.99
C HIS A 66 -10.73 14.13 2.70
N PRO A 67 -9.66 14.90 2.95
CA PRO A 67 -8.29 14.45 2.74
C PRO A 67 -7.97 13.18 3.56
N GLU A 68 -8.62 13.00 4.73
CA GLU A 68 -8.51 11.76 5.51
C GLU A 68 -8.94 10.52 4.70
N ARG A 69 -10.02 10.61 3.91
CA ARG A 69 -10.53 9.48 3.10
C ARG A 69 -9.74 9.25 1.81
N ALA A 70 -8.90 10.20 1.41
CA ALA A 70 -8.06 10.05 0.23
C ALA A 70 -7.04 8.92 0.41
N ALA A 71 -6.59 8.66 1.65
CA ALA A 71 -5.60 7.63 1.93
C ALA A 71 -6.07 6.21 1.56
N GLY A 72 -7.27 5.82 2.01
CA GLY A 72 -7.87 4.51 1.67
C GLY A 72 -8.21 4.41 0.18
N TRP A 73 -8.75 5.48 -0.41
CA TRP A 73 -9.09 5.50 -1.84
C TRP A 73 -7.86 5.36 -2.74
N LEU A 74 -6.75 6.06 -2.46
CA LEU A 74 -5.52 5.98 -3.23
C LEU A 74 -4.94 4.55 -3.24
N ARG A 75 -4.97 3.89 -2.08
CA ARG A 75 -4.52 2.50 -1.94
C ARG A 75 -5.46 1.53 -2.65
N ALA A 76 -6.76 1.78 -2.63
CA ALA A 76 -7.72 1.04 -3.43
C ALA A 76 -7.42 1.16 -4.94
N GLN A 77 -7.03 2.35 -5.42
CA GLN A 77 -6.60 2.54 -6.81
C GLN A 77 -5.33 1.77 -7.15
N VAL A 78 -4.32 1.83 -6.27
CA VAL A 78 -3.10 1.04 -6.43
C VAL A 78 -3.42 -0.46 -6.50
N LEU A 79 -4.24 -0.97 -5.58
CA LEU A 79 -4.62 -2.39 -5.55
C LEU A 79 -5.42 -2.81 -6.79
N ARG A 80 -6.35 -1.98 -7.25
CA ARG A 80 -7.18 -2.23 -8.45
C ARG A 80 -6.33 -2.42 -9.70
N HIS A 81 -5.23 -1.68 -9.82
CA HIS A 81 -4.33 -1.71 -10.98
C HIS A 81 -3.10 -2.60 -10.78
N ALA A 82 -2.86 -3.09 -9.57
CA ALA A 82 -1.76 -3.99 -9.29
C ALA A 82 -2.00 -5.34 -9.99
N PRO A 83 -0.99 -5.89 -10.69
CA PRO A 83 -1.11 -7.21 -11.28
C PRO A 83 -1.30 -8.25 -10.19
N ARG A 84 -2.00 -9.34 -10.55
CA ARG A 84 -2.03 -10.53 -9.72
C ARG A 84 -0.63 -11.17 -9.77
N VAL A 85 0.17 -10.94 -8.75
CA VAL A 85 1.52 -11.52 -8.68
C VAL A 85 1.35 -13.02 -8.40
N LYS A 86 1.78 -13.86 -9.36
CA LYS A 86 1.83 -15.31 -9.15
C LYS A 86 2.86 -15.62 -8.06
N ARG A 87 2.51 -16.52 -7.13
CA ARG A 87 3.35 -16.91 -5.98
C ARG A 87 4.78 -17.37 -6.37
N ALA A 88 4.98 -17.81 -7.61
CA ALA A 88 6.24 -18.39 -8.09
C ALA A 88 7.34 -17.37 -8.45
N THR A 89 7.03 -16.09 -8.68
CA THR A 89 8.06 -15.14 -9.12
C THR A 89 8.98 -14.77 -7.94
N ARG A 90 10.26 -15.13 -8.04
CA ARG A 90 11.28 -14.70 -7.07
C ARG A 90 11.64 -13.24 -7.33
N PRO A 91 11.63 -12.35 -6.32
CA PRO A 91 12.11 -11.00 -6.47
C PRO A 91 13.58 -11.02 -6.87
N GLY A 92 13.94 -10.22 -7.88
CA GLY A 92 15.34 -10.03 -8.23
C GLY A 92 16.10 -9.26 -7.13
N PRO A 93 17.45 -9.23 -7.18
CA PRO A 93 18.27 -8.54 -6.17
C PRO A 93 17.91 -7.06 -5.97
N ALA A 94 17.54 -6.36 -7.05
CA ALA A 94 17.10 -4.97 -6.98
C ALA A 94 15.80 -4.79 -6.17
N ALA A 95 14.87 -5.74 -6.29
CA ALA A 95 13.61 -5.70 -5.56
C ALA A 95 13.81 -6.00 -4.07
N ILE A 96 14.70 -6.94 -3.73
CA ILE A 96 15.09 -7.22 -2.35
C ILE A 96 15.74 -5.97 -1.72
N ARG A 97 16.67 -5.32 -2.42
CA ARG A 97 17.31 -4.09 -1.95
C ARG A 97 16.30 -2.98 -1.69
N ALA A 98 15.34 -2.79 -2.59
CA ALA A 98 14.30 -1.79 -2.46
C ALA A 98 13.41 -2.01 -1.22
N LEU A 99 13.10 -3.26 -0.89
CA LEU A 99 12.39 -3.61 0.35
C LEU A 99 13.29 -3.49 1.59
N GLY A 100 14.58 -3.79 1.47
CA GLY A 100 15.57 -3.59 2.53
C GLY A 100 15.71 -2.13 2.96
N GLU A 101 15.59 -1.18 2.03
CA GLU A 101 15.55 0.26 2.35
C GLU A 101 14.31 0.65 3.19
N LEU A 102 13.23 -0.13 3.12
CA LEU A 102 12.07 0.01 4.00
C LEU A 102 12.23 -0.77 5.32
N GLY A 103 13.37 -1.43 5.53
CA GLY A 103 13.67 -2.25 6.70
C GLY A 103 13.15 -3.69 6.62
N ALA A 104 12.74 -4.17 5.44
CA ALA A 104 12.33 -5.56 5.25
C ALA A 104 13.54 -6.45 4.90
N ASP A 105 13.86 -7.39 5.78
CA ASP A 105 14.86 -8.42 5.54
C ASP A 105 14.36 -9.53 4.58
N ALA A 106 15.25 -10.47 4.24
CA ALA A 106 14.94 -11.56 3.31
C ALA A 106 13.79 -12.47 3.80
N SER A 107 13.66 -12.65 5.11
CA SER A 107 12.61 -13.46 5.74
C SER A 107 11.25 -12.78 5.59
N VAL A 108 11.17 -11.46 5.84
CA VAL A 108 9.98 -10.64 5.58
C VAL A 108 9.59 -10.71 4.11
N VAL A 109 10.54 -10.51 3.19
CA VAL A 109 10.26 -10.56 1.74
C VAL A 109 9.70 -11.93 1.35
N THR A 110 10.27 -13.00 1.88
CA THR A 110 9.84 -14.38 1.58
C THR A 110 8.45 -14.67 2.15
N ALA A 111 8.15 -14.23 3.38
CA ALA A 111 6.82 -14.35 3.97
C ALA A 111 5.77 -13.53 3.20
N LEU A 112 6.09 -12.33 2.72
CA LEU A 112 5.17 -11.52 1.91
C LEU A 112 4.82 -12.18 0.56
N ARG A 113 5.69 -13.03 0.01
CA ARG A 113 5.46 -13.72 -1.26
C ARG A 113 4.39 -14.80 -1.20
N VAL A 114 4.15 -15.40 -0.03
CA VAL A 114 3.13 -16.46 0.09
C VAL A 114 1.71 -15.90 0.04
N LEU A 115 1.57 -14.59 0.25
CA LEU A 115 0.32 -13.85 0.22
C LEU A 115 -0.07 -13.48 -1.22
N SER A 116 -1.37 -13.48 -1.48
CA SER A 116 -1.94 -12.82 -2.66
C SER A 116 -1.78 -11.30 -2.57
N THR A 117 -1.94 -10.60 -3.70
CA THR A 117 -1.92 -9.13 -3.72
C THR A 117 -2.95 -8.52 -2.76
N ARG A 118 -4.15 -9.14 -2.65
CA ARG A 118 -5.22 -8.70 -1.73
C ARG A 118 -4.85 -8.93 -0.27
N GLU A 119 -4.30 -10.09 0.07
CA GLU A 119 -3.82 -10.38 1.44
C GLU A 119 -2.66 -9.46 1.84
N ARG A 120 -1.71 -9.19 0.94
CA ARG A 120 -0.64 -8.20 1.18
C ARG A 120 -1.22 -6.81 1.46
N ALA A 121 -2.16 -6.34 0.63
CA ALA A 121 -2.78 -5.05 0.84
C ALA A 121 -3.47 -4.96 2.21
N ALA A 122 -4.14 -6.03 2.64
CA ALA A 122 -4.81 -6.07 3.93
C ALA A 122 -3.77 -5.96 5.06
N LEU A 123 -2.73 -6.80 5.04
CA LEU A 123 -1.66 -6.81 6.04
C LEU A 123 -0.93 -5.46 6.13
N ILE A 124 -0.59 -4.84 4.99
CA ILE A 124 0.08 -3.54 4.96
C ILE A 124 -0.81 -2.47 5.59
N ALA A 125 -2.08 -2.40 5.17
CA ALA A 125 -3.02 -1.40 5.64
C ALA A 125 -3.28 -1.52 7.15
N THR A 126 -3.39 -2.76 7.67
CA THR A 126 -3.67 -3.00 9.09
C THR A 126 -2.44 -2.90 9.98
N ASP A 127 -1.34 -3.55 9.61
CA ASP A 127 -0.24 -3.80 10.55
C ASP A 127 0.94 -2.83 10.35
N ILE A 128 1.15 -2.35 9.12
CA ILE A 128 2.22 -1.38 8.80
C ILE A 128 1.71 0.06 8.92
N GLU A 129 0.57 0.34 8.29
CA GLU A 129 0.02 1.69 8.20
C GLU A 129 -1.01 2.00 9.28
N ARG A 130 -1.52 0.98 9.98
CA ARG A 130 -2.46 1.09 11.10
C ARG A 130 -3.71 1.90 10.76
N LEU A 131 -4.23 1.70 9.55
CA LEU A 131 -5.47 2.31 9.10
C LEU A 131 -6.67 1.73 9.86
N ASP A 132 -7.73 2.52 9.98
CA ASP A 132 -8.97 2.05 10.56
C ASP A 132 -9.66 1.01 9.67
N GLN A 133 -10.58 0.23 10.26
CA GLN A 133 -11.25 -0.87 9.58
C GLN A 133 -12.08 -0.43 8.36
N ARG A 134 -12.61 0.80 8.35
CA ARG A 134 -13.39 1.33 7.23
C ARG A 134 -12.48 1.65 6.05
N ASP A 135 -11.32 2.23 6.30
CA ASP A 135 -10.32 2.49 5.26
C ASP A 135 -9.74 1.19 4.71
N VAL A 136 -9.43 0.21 5.56
CA VAL A 136 -9.00 -1.11 5.10
C VAL A 136 -10.10 -1.77 4.26
N GLY A 137 -11.36 -1.68 4.69
CA GLY A 137 -12.51 -2.17 3.93
C GLY A 137 -12.66 -1.52 2.56
N THR A 138 -12.38 -0.21 2.48
CA THR A 138 -12.36 0.55 1.21
C THR A 138 -11.25 0.07 0.27
N ILE A 139 -10.05 -0.17 0.81
CA ILE A 139 -8.90 -0.67 0.03
C ILE A 139 -9.20 -2.05 -0.53
N ILE A 140 -9.68 -2.93 0.34
CA ILE A 140 -9.90 -4.34 0.01
C ILE A 140 -11.19 -4.53 -0.78
N GLY A 141 -12.18 -3.65 -0.66
CA GLY A 141 -13.52 -3.87 -1.22
C GLY A 141 -14.19 -5.04 -0.53
N ALA A 142 -14.22 -5.01 0.80
CA ALA A 142 -14.96 -5.93 1.66
C ALA A 142 -15.28 -5.25 2.99
N ASP A 143 -16.31 -5.74 3.67
CA ASP A 143 -16.79 -5.25 4.96
C ASP A 143 -17.10 -6.40 5.93
N GLY A 144 -17.38 -6.03 7.19
CA GLY A 144 -17.78 -6.92 8.28
C GLY A 144 -16.96 -8.20 8.37
N ALA A 145 -17.66 -9.34 8.45
CA ALA A 145 -17.05 -10.66 8.55
C ALA A 145 -16.18 -11.04 7.34
N GLY A 146 -16.47 -10.49 6.16
CA GLY A 146 -15.67 -10.72 4.95
C GLY A 146 -14.28 -10.09 5.06
N LEU A 147 -14.24 -8.83 5.53
CA LEU A 147 -13.00 -8.12 5.79
C LEU A 147 -12.18 -8.80 6.89
N GLU A 148 -12.81 -9.14 8.01
CA GLU A 148 -12.13 -9.82 9.12
C GLU A 148 -11.52 -11.16 8.71
N ARG A 149 -12.22 -11.93 7.88
CA ARG A 149 -11.71 -13.19 7.34
C ARG A 149 -10.43 -12.98 6.52
N VAL A 150 -10.42 -11.98 5.63
CA VAL A 150 -9.24 -11.65 4.81
C VAL A 150 -8.06 -11.22 5.68
N ILE A 151 -8.29 -10.35 6.67
CA ILE A 151 -7.23 -9.88 7.58
C ILE A 151 -6.65 -11.05 8.37
N ARG A 152 -7.51 -11.89 8.96
CA ARG A 152 -7.10 -13.07 9.72
C ARG A 152 -6.29 -14.04 8.84
N GLN A 153 -6.78 -14.34 7.64
CA GLN A 153 -6.10 -15.22 6.71
C GLN A 153 -4.73 -14.67 6.30
N ALA A 154 -4.63 -13.37 5.99
CA ALA A 154 -3.37 -12.71 5.66
C ALA A 154 -2.36 -12.82 6.82
N ARG A 155 -2.79 -12.53 8.05
CA ARG A 155 -1.95 -12.63 9.25
C ARG A 155 -1.48 -14.05 9.53
N SER A 156 -2.39 -15.03 9.55
CA SER A 156 -2.03 -16.43 9.82
C SER A 156 -1.07 -16.98 8.77
N ARG A 157 -1.32 -16.71 7.48
CA ARG A 157 -0.42 -17.16 6.40
C ARG A 157 0.94 -16.48 6.46
N TYR A 158 0.97 -15.19 6.79
CA TYR A 158 2.22 -14.47 6.97
C TYR A 158 3.02 -15.03 8.14
N ALA A 159 2.41 -15.15 9.31
CA ALA A 159 3.07 -15.64 10.52
C ALA A 159 3.61 -17.06 10.34
N TYR A 160 2.82 -17.96 9.75
CA TYR A 160 3.26 -19.32 9.44
C TYR A 160 4.48 -19.35 8.51
N ALA A 161 4.45 -18.55 7.43
CA ALA A 161 5.57 -18.49 6.50
C ALA A 161 6.81 -17.86 7.14
N PHE A 162 6.64 -16.82 7.94
CA PHE A 162 7.74 -16.14 8.63
C PHE A 162 8.41 -17.05 9.65
N ALA A 163 7.63 -17.75 10.50
CA ALA A 163 8.15 -18.68 11.49
C ALA A 163 8.98 -19.80 10.86
N ALA A 164 8.46 -20.42 9.79
CA ALA A 164 9.16 -21.48 9.06
C ALA A 164 10.53 -21.04 8.51
N ILE A 165 10.72 -19.74 8.23
CA ILE A 165 11.99 -19.18 7.76
C ILE A 165 12.89 -18.78 8.93
N ALA A 166 12.30 -18.17 9.97
CA ALA A 166 13.04 -17.71 11.16
C ALA A 166 13.71 -18.86 11.90
N ASP A 167 13.14 -20.07 11.86
CA ASP A 167 13.76 -21.27 12.41
C ASP A 167 15.05 -21.70 11.67
N HIS A 168 15.35 -21.09 10.51
CA HIS A 168 16.45 -21.49 9.62
C HIS A 168 17.48 -20.37 9.31
N GLU A 169 17.25 -19.10 9.68
CA GLU A 169 18.18 -17.99 9.40
C GLU A 169 18.34 -17.01 10.59
N PRO A 170 19.56 -16.53 10.91
CA PRO A 170 19.76 -15.47 11.89
C PRO A 170 19.17 -14.14 11.40
N THR A 171 18.32 -13.53 12.21
CA THR A 171 17.57 -12.31 11.90
C THR A 171 18.46 -11.07 11.87
N ILE A 172 18.34 -10.25 10.81
CA ILE A 172 18.90 -8.89 10.75
C ILE A 172 17.84 -7.91 11.29
N ASN A 173 18.14 -7.27 12.42
CA ASN A 173 17.20 -6.39 13.13
C ASN A 173 16.94 -5.07 12.38
N GLY A 174 15.87 -5.02 11.58
CA GLY A 174 15.36 -3.81 10.95
C GLY A 174 14.13 -3.20 11.66
N PRO A 175 13.86 -1.89 11.52
CA PRO A 175 12.69 -1.25 12.13
C PRO A 175 11.34 -1.72 11.56
N LEU A 176 11.31 -2.32 10.36
CA LEU A 176 10.11 -2.99 9.83
C LEU A 176 9.96 -4.39 10.44
N THR A 177 11.07 -5.13 10.59
CA THR A 177 11.12 -6.44 11.26
C THR A 177 10.46 -6.35 12.64
N GLY A 178 10.82 -5.35 13.45
CA GLY A 178 10.20 -5.16 14.78
C GLY A 178 8.68 -4.91 14.73
N LYS A 179 8.18 -4.11 13.77
CA LYS A 179 6.73 -3.86 13.63
C LYS A 179 5.98 -5.11 13.17
N ILE A 180 6.61 -5.89 12.30
CA ILE A 180 6.05 -7.11 11.70
C ILE A 180 6.06 -8.27 12.70
N GLN A 181 7.10 -8.39 13.52
CA GLN A 181 7.21 -9.43 14.54
C GLN A 181 6.16 -9.24 15.64
N VAL A 182 5.90 -7.99 16.04
CA VAL A 182 4.77 -7.64 16.92
C VAL A 182 3.41 -8.02 16.30
N ALA A 183 3.27 -7.93 14.98
CA ALA A 183 2.05 -8.35 14.29
C ALA A 183 1.91 -9.89 14.23
N ALA A 184 3.02 -10.61 14.01
CA ALA A 184 3.06 -12.08 14.03
C ALA A 184 2.73 -12.63 15.44
N ASP A 185 3.33 -12.06 16.49
CA ASP A 185 3.10 -12.48 17.88
C ASP A 185 1.65 -12.26 18.32
N ARG A 186 0.99 -11.20 17.84
CA ARG A 186 -0.44 -10.96 18.10
C ARG A 186 -1.37 -11.91 17.33
N ALA A 187 -0.91 -12.49 16.23
CA ALA A 187 -1.70 -13.41 15.41
C ALA A 187 -1.63 -14.86 15.91
N LEU A 188 -0.63 -15.18 16.75
CA LEU A 188 -0.42 -16.50 17.35
C LEU A 188 -0.98 -16.63 18.77
N ARG A 189 -1.52 -15.55 19.35
CA ARG A 189 -2.29 -15.55 20.62
C ARG A 189 -3.78 -15.57 20.31
#